data_AF-A0A382K9Y3-F1
#
_entry.id   AF-A0A382K9Y3-F1
#
_cell.length_a   1.000
_cell.length_b   1.000
_cell.length_c   1.000
_cell.angle_alpha   90.00
_cell.angle_beta   90.00
_cell.angle_gamma   90.00
#
_symmetry.space_group_name_H-M   'P 1'
#
loop_
_entity.id
_entity.type
_entity.pdbx_description
1 polymer ?
#
loop_
_entity_poly.entity_id
_entity_poly.type
_entity_poly.pdbx_seq_one_letter_code
_entity_poly.pdbx_strand_id
1 'polypeptide(L)' 'MALGRALGQAADFPGKKSTWHNYARYDFKIGDADCRVVKPRKTAKGKPWIWRARFWG' A
#
# COMPACT_ATOMS: atom_id res chain seq x y z
N MET A 1 -0.64 -33.28 11.87
CA MET A 1 -1.11 -32.46 10.74
C MET A 1 -0.54 -31.06 10.89
N ALA A 2 0.54 -30.73 10.17
CA ALA A 2 1.15 -29.41 10.22
C ALA A 2 0.49 -28.53 9.15
N LEU A 3 -0.29 -27.52 9.58
CA LEU A 3 -0.85 -26.52 8.69
C LEU A 3 0.30 -25.65 8.16
N GLY A 4 0.57 -25.77 6.86
CA GLY A 4 1.54 -24.93 6.17
C GLY A 4 1.17 -23.46 6.35
N ARG A 5 2.08 -22.67 6.95
CA ARG A 5 2.01 -21.21 6.89
C ARG A 5 2.04 -20.81 5.42
N ALA A 6 0.94 -20.25 4.93
CA ALA A 6 0.91 -19.58 3.65
C ALA A 6 1.96 -18.45 3.67
N LEU A 7 3.06 -18.64 2.95
CA LEU A 7 4.04 -17.59 2.66
C LEU A 7 3.34 -16.55 1.77
N GLY A 8 2.72 -15.53 2.36
CA GLY A 8 2.37 -14.34 1.58
C GLY A 8 1.04 -13.66 1.85
N GLN A 9 0.42 -13.77 3.03
CA GLN A 9 -0.50 -12.72 3.45
C GLN A 9 0.33 -11.59 4.05
N ALA A 10 1.00 -10.81 3.21
CA ALA A 10 1.55 -9.53 3.68
C ALA A 10 0.37 -8.72 4.22
N ALA A 11 0.48 -8.26 5.47
CA ALA A 11 -0.50 -7.33 6.03
C ALA A 11 -0.68 -6.17 5.03
N ASP A 12 -1.92 -5.72 4.85
CA ASP A 12 -2.22 -4.56 4.02
C ASP A 12 -1.52 -3.30 4.61
N PHE A 13 -1.39 -2.25 3.81
CA PHE A 13 -0.76 -1.01 4.26
C PHE A 13 -1.52 -0.38 5.43
N PRO A 14 -0.83 0.33 6.35
CA PRO A 14 -1.46 0.95 7.50
C PRO A 14 -2.39 2.10 7.08
N GLY A 15 -3.26 2.49 8.02
CA GLY A 15 -4.08 3.70 7.92
C GLY A 15 -5.43 3.52 7.23
N LYS A 16 -6.02 4.65 6.84
CA LYS A 16 -7.37 4.71 6.29
C LYS A 16 -7.38 4.21 4.85
N LYS A 17 -8.17 3.17 4.59
CA LYS A 17 -8.41 2.68 3.22
C LYS A 17 -9.50 3.50 2.53
N SER A 18 -9.23 3.92 1.31
CA SER A 18 -10.20 4.54 0.39
C SER A 18 -9.88 4.17 -1.06
N THR A 19 -10.51 4.85 -2.02
CA THR A 19 -10.31 4.60 -3.45
C THR A 19 -9.66 5.81 -4.13
N TRP A 20 -8.77 5.57 -5.08
CA TRP A 20 -8.17 6.55 -6.00
C TRP A 20 -8.29 6.02 -7.42
N HIS A 21 -9.09 6.64 -8.30
CA HIS A 21 -9.35 6.14 -9.67
C HIS A 21 -9.59 4.61 -9.71
N ASN A 22 -10.42 4.09 -8.80
CA ASN A 22 -10.72 2.66 -8.65
C ASN A 22 -9.53 1.77 -8.21
N TYR A 23 -8.45 2.35 -7.68
CA TYR A 23 -7.38 1.65 -7.00
C TYR A 23 -7.50 1.81 -5.48
N ALA A 24 -7.10 0.79 -4.72
CA ALA A 24 -7.06 0.89 -3.26
C ALA A 24 -5.98 1.90 -2.85
N ARG A 25 -6.35 2.85 -2.00
CA ARG A 25 -5.50 3.88 -1.45
C ARG A 25 -5.47 3.74 0.06
N TYR A 26 -4.30 3.98 0.65
CA TYR A 26 -4.08 3.95 2.08
C TYR A 26 -3.42 5.29 2.47
N ASP A 27 -4.07 6.02 3.36
CA ASP A 27 -3.58 7.28 3.92
C ASP A 27 -3.17 7.05 5.39
N PHE A 28 -1.93 7.40 5.75
CA PHE A 28 -1.38 7.24 7.11
C PHE A 28 -0.33 8.32 7.39
N LYS A 29 0.13 8.42 8.64
CA LYS A 29 1.22 9.33 9.03
C LYS A 29 2.48 8.54 9.42
N ILE A 30 3.64 9.11 9.11
CA ILE A 30 4.93 8.70 9.68
C ILE A 30 5.48 9.93 10.41
N GLY A 31 5.43 9.92 11.75
CA GLY A 31 5.61 11.15 12.54
C GLY A 31 4.53 12.18 12.17
N ASP A 32 4.95 13.39 11.83
CA ASP A 32 4.02 14.44 11.37
C ASP A 32 3.74 14.39 9.86
N ALA A 33 4.51 13.61 9.10
CA ALA A 33 4.43 13.55 7.64
C ALA A 33 3.24 12.73 7.14
N ASP A 34 2.41 13.34 6.30
CA ASP A 34 1.31 12.65 5.62
C ASP A 34 1.83 11.77 4.48
N CYS A 35 1.51 10.48 4.57
CA CYS A 35 1.93 9.44 3.65
C CYS A 35 0.73 8.81 2.95
N ARG A 36 0.93 8.44 1.68
CA ARG A 36 -0.09 7.79 0.86
C ARG A 36 0.50 6.67 0.03
N VAL A 37 -0.16 5.51 0.05
CA VAL A 37 0.15 4.38 -0.83
C VAL A 37 -1.07 4.07 -1.68
N VAL A 38 -0.88 3.97 -3.00
CA VAL A 38 -1.89 3.46 -3.92
C VAL A 38 -1.45 2.07 -4.39
N LYS A 39 -2.23 1.05 -4.04
CA LYS A 39 -1.93 -0.34 -4.33
C LYS A 39 -2.44 -0.70 -5.73
N PRO A 40 -1.61 -1.27 -6.62
CA PRO A 40 -2.07 -1.73 -7.91
C PRO A 40 -2.98 -2.96 -7.73
N ARG A 41 -3.89 -3.18 -8.67
CA ARG A 41 -4.74 -4.40 -8.67
C ARG A 41 -3.91 -5.68 -8.79
N LYS A 42 -2.84 -5.63 -9.58
CA LYS A 42 -1.86 -6.71 -9.75
C LYS A 42 -0.48 -6.16 -9.44
N THR A 43 0.20 -6.76 -8.47
CA THR A 43 1.58 -6.39 -8.12
C THR A 43 2.52 -6.93 -9.20
N ALA A 44 3.45 -6.09 -9.68
CA ALA A 44 4.48 -6.52 -10.63
C ALA A 44 5.49 -7.46 -9.97
N LYS A 45 6.08 -8.36 -10.78
CA LYS A 45 7.17 -9.25 -10.32
C LYS A 45 8.35 -8.40 -9.83
N GLY A 46 8.94 -8.78 -8.70
CA GLY A 46 10.02 -8.00 -8.07
C GLY A 46 9.56 -6.78 -7.26
N LYS A 47 8.25 -6.47 -7.23
CA LYS A 47 7.66 -5.39 -6.42
C LYS A 47 8.37 -4.02 -6.56
N PRO A 48 8.62 -3.53 -7.79
CA PRO A 48 9.24 -2.22 -7.98
C PRO A 48 8.36 -1.11 -7.41
N TRP A 49 9.00 -0.12 -6.77
CA TRP A 49 8.33 1.06 -6.23
C TRP A 49 8.40 2.24 -7.19
N ILE A 50 7.28 2.96 -7.30
CA ILE A 50 7.24 4.26 -7.97
C ILE A 50 7.02 5.31 -6.88
N TRP A 51 7.99 6.21 -6.71
CA TRP A 51 7.92 7.32 -5.78
C TRP A 51 7.50 8.59 -6.53
N ARG A 52 6.52 9.31 -5.99
CA ARG A 52 6.04 10.58 -6.54
C ARG A 52 5.96 11.59 -5.41
N ALA A 53 6.74 12.66 -5.50
CA ALA A 53 6.51 13.83 -4.66
C ALA A 53 5.12 14.40 -5.02
N ARG A 54 4.32 14.69 -4.00
CA ARG A 54 3.02 15.34 -4.15
C ARG A 54 3.05 16.60 -3.31
N PHE A 55 3.10 17.74 -3.98
CA PHE A 55 2.92 19.04 -3.36
C PHE A 55 1.44 19.40 -3.42
N TRP A 56 0.90 19.91 -2.31
CA TRP A 56 -0.46 20.44 -2.24
C TRP A 56 -0.37 21.96 -2.36
N GLY A 57 -1.15 22.54 -3.25
CA GLY A 57 -1.28 23.97 -3.52
C GLY A 57 -2.62 24.23 -4.16
#